data_AF-A0A846ZWN5-F1
#
_entry.id   AF-A0A846ZWN5-F1
#
_cell.length_a   1.000
_cell.length_b   1.000
_cell.length_c   1.000
_cell.angle_alpha   90.00
_cell.angle_beta   90.00
_cell.angle_gamma   90.00
#
_symmetry.space_group_name_H-M   'P 1'
#
loop_
_entity.id
_entity.type
_entity.pdbx_description
1 polymer ?
#
loop_
_entity_poly.entity_id
_entity_poly.type
_entity_poly.pdbx_seq_one_letter_code
_entity_poly.pdbx_strand_id
1 'polypeptide(L)' 'MKVLGVMGSPRVGENSDVLLSQALEGAKAAGSDVKKIILARKEIPEPESPSFIPIPEKLLFL' A
#
# COMPACT_ATOMS: atom_id res chain seq x y z
N MET A 1 -10.16 10.90 15.35
CA MET A 1 -9.03 10.82 14.40
C MET A 1 -9.48 10.04 13.17
N LYS A 2 -8.82 10.18 12.01
CA LYS A 2 -9.12 9.35 10.82
C LYS A 2 -8.02 8.31 10.65
N VAL A 3 -8.39 7.04 10.51
CA VAL A 3 -7.45 5.92 10.39
C VAL A 3 -7.73 5.16 9.09
N LEU A 4 -6.70 4.99 8.27
CA LEU A 4 -6.76 4.21 7.04
C LEU A 4 -5.90 2.96 7.19
N GLY A 5 -6.52 1.79 7.19
CA GLY A 5 -5.83 0.52 7.11
C GLY A 5 -5.58 0.12 5.66
N VAL A 6 -4.33 -0.16 5.32
CA VAL A 6 -3.91 -0.57 3.97
C VAL A 6 -3.55 -2.05 3.98
N MET A 7 -4.34 -2.85 3.28
CA MET A 7 -4.13 -4.30 3.21
C MET A 7 -3.33 -4.68 1.96
N GLY A 8 -2.06 -5.06 2.18
CA GLY A 8 -1.11 -5.38 1.11
C GLY A 8 -1.05 -6.85 0.70
N SER A 9 -1.38 -7.80 1.57
CA SER A 9 -1.40 -9.23 1.17
C SER A 9 -2.53 -9.48 0.16
N PRO A 10 -2.28 -10.28 -0.88
CA PRO A 10 -3.33 -10.72 -1.81
C PRO A 10 -4.30 -11.73 -1.18
N ARG A 11 -3.92 -12.34 -0.05
CA ARG A 11 -4.71 -13.36 0.64
C ARG A 11 -5.73 -12.71 1.58
N VAL A 12 -6.94 -12.49 1.06
CA VAL A 12 -8.08 -11.94 1.81
C VAL A 12 -8.65 -13.02 2.74
N GLY A 13 -8.99 -12.66 3.97
CA GLY A 13 -9.50 -13.56 5.00
C GLY A 13 -8.43 -14.31 5.80
N GLU A 14 -7.15 -14.12 5.49
CA GLU A 14 -6.04 -14.77 6.21
C GLU A 14 -5.38 -13.85 7.25
N ASN A 15 -4.28 -14.30 7.86
CA ASN A 15 -3.58 -13.66 8.98
C ASN A 15 -3.49 -12.14 8.89
N SER A 16 -2.91 -11.60 7.80
CA SER A 16 -2.72 -10.15 7.66
C SER A 16 -4.04 -9.38 7.56
N ASP A 17 -5.06 -9.97 6.94
CA ASP A 17 -6.39 -9.39 6.85
C ASP A 17 -7.06 -9.36 8.23
N VAL A 18 -7.01 -10.48 8.95
CA VAL A 18 -7.58 -10.63 10.30
C VAL A 18 -6.92 -9.65 11.28
N LEU A 19 -5.59 -9.61 11.31
CA LEU A 19 -4.82 -8.72 12.20
C LEU A 19 -5.12 -7.24 11.92
N LEU A 20 -5.15 -6.84 10.63
CA LEU A 20 -5.49 -5.48 10.26
C LEU A 20 -6.94 -5.12 10.66
N SER A 21 -7.87 -6.05 10.49
CA SER A 21 -9.28 -5.84 10.88
C SER A 21 -9.42 -5.63 12.37
N GLN A 22 -8.77 -6.46 13.19
CA GLN A 22 -8.77 -6.33 14.65
C GLN A 22 -8.15 -5.01 15.12
N ALA A 23 -7.04 -4.57 14.50
CA ALA A 23 -6.43 -3.28 14.81
C ALA A 23 -7.37 -2.10 14.49
N LEU A 24 -8.08 -2.15 13.34
CA LEU A 24 -9.07 -1.13 12.96
C LEU A 24 -10.31 -1.14 13.86
N GLU A 25 -10.75 -2.31 14.32
CA GLU A 25 -11.82 -2.42 15.33
C GLU A 25 -11.42 -1.74 16.64
N GLY A 26 -10.19 -1.95 17.12
CA GLY A 26 -9.66 -1.24 18.28
C GLY A 26 -9.63 0.28 18.10
N ALA A 27 -9.16 0.76 16.94
CA ALA A 27 -9.16 2.19 16.61
C ALA A 27 -10.58 2.78 16.56
N LYS A 28 -11.54 2.03 15.99
CA LYS A 28 -12.96 2.42 15.94
C LYS A 28 -13.56 2.49 17.34
N ALA A 29 -13.28 1.52 18.20
CA ALA A 29 -13.71 1.50 19.59
C ALA A 29 -13.17 2.69 20.40
N ALA A 30 -11.97 3.18 20.07
CA ALA A 30 -11.38 4.39 20.64
C ALA A 30 -11.95 5.70 20.04
N GLY A 31 -12.99 5.65 19.21
CA GLY A 31 -13.65 6.83 18.64
C GLY A 31 -13.02 7.36 17.33
N SER A 32 -12.22 6.55 16.64
CA SER A 32 -11.71 6.93 15.31
C SER A 32 -12.69 6.59 14.19
N ASP A 33 -12.72 7.45 13.17
CA ASP A 33 -13.32 7.15 11.87
C ASP A 33 -12.34 6.28 11.08
N VAL A 34 -12.75 5.04 10.76
CA VAL A 34 -11.86 4.02 10.20
C VAL A 34 -12.30 3.61 8.81
N LYS A 35 -11.33 3.46 7.90
CA LYS A 35 -11.54 2.88 6.57
C LYS A 35 -10.47 1.84 6.29
N LYS A 36 -10.85 0.80 5.55
CA LYS A 36 -9.93 -0.23 5.07
C LYS A 36 -9.89 -0.21 3.55
N ILE A 37 -8.68 -0.31 2.99
CA ILE A 37 -8.47 -0.55 1.55
C ILE A 37 -7.71 -1.85 1.36
N ILE A 38 -8.04 -2.58 0.30
CA ILE A 38 -7.37 -3.81 -0.08
C ILE A 38 -6.65 -3.53 -1.40
N LEU A 39 -5.33 -3.40 -1.34
CA LEU A 39 -4.51 -3.04 -2.50
C LEU A 39 -4.57 -4.12 -3.57
N ALA A 40 -4.59 -5.40 -3.18
CA ALA A 40 -4.69 -6.51 -4.11
C ALA A 40 -6.00 -6.55 -4.92
N ARG A 41 -7.01 -5.75 -4.56
CA ARG A 41 -8.26 -5.58 -5.31
C ARG A 41 -8.31 -4.27 -6.10
N LYS A 42 -7.18 -3.56 -6.19
CA LYS A 42 -7.04 -2.33 -6.94
C LYS A 42 -6.11 -2.58 -8.12
N GLU A 43 -6.51 -2.06 -9.27
CA GLU A 43 -5.61 -1.89 -10.39
C GLU A 43 -4.67 -0.73 -10.03
N ILE A 44 -3.41 -1.06 -9.78
CA ILE A 44 -2.36 -0.08 -9.53
C ILE A 44 -1.55 -0.05 -10.81
N PRO A 45 -1.64 1.01 -11.62
CA PRO A 45 -0.85 1.11 -12.84
C PRO A 45 0.63 1.06 -12.45
N GLU A 46 1.45 0.45 -13.30
CA GLU A 46 2.88 0.66 -13.19
C GLU A 46 3.14 2.16 -13.25
N PRO A 47 4.03 2.70 -12.38
CA PRO A 47 4.51 4.05 -12.62
C PRO A 47 5.04 4.07 -14.06
N GLU A 48 4.69 5.11 -14.84
CA GLU A 48 5.36 5.34 -16.11
C GLU A 48 6.86 5.23 -15.82
N SER A 49 7.49 4.20 -16.36
CA SER A 49 8.93 3.99 -16.22
C SER A 49 9.57 5.36 -16.46
N PRO A 50 10.47 5.86 -15.58
CA PRO A 50 11.21 7.06 -15.92
C PRO A 50 11.81 6.78 -17.28
N SER A 51 11.27 7.44 -18.31
CA SER A 51 11.61 7.19 -19.70
C SER A 51 13.12 7.22 -19.74
N PHE A 52 13.72 6.05 -20.05
CA PHE A 52 15.15 5.77 -20.02
C PHE A 52 15.92 7.08 -20.20
N ILE A 53 16.49 7.62 -19.13
CA ILE A 53 17.36 8.78 -19.23
C ILE A 53 18.68 8.19 -19.70
N PRO A 54 19.07 8.33 -20.98
CA PRO A 54 20.37 7.84 -21.42
C PRO A 54 21.42 8.54 -20.57
N ILE A 55 22.21 7.77 -19.81
CA ILE A 55 23.42 8.30 -19.19
C ILE A 55 24.35 8.67 -20.36
N PRO A 56 24.78 9.94 -20.48
CA PRO A 56 25.74 10.31 -21.51
C PRO A 56 26.99 9.43 -21.35
N GLU A 57 27.51 8.84 -22.44
CA GLU A 57 28.68 7.92 -22.40
C GLU A 57 29.88 8.49 -21.61
N LYS A 58 29.98 9.82 -21.52
CA LYS A 58 31.01 10.54 -20.75
C LYS A 58 30.98 10.27 -19.24
N LEU A 59 29.86 9.77 -18.69
CA LEU A 59 29.70 9.40 -17.28
C LEU A 59 29.89 7.90 -17.02
N LEU A 60 30.07 7.07 -18.05
CA LEU A 60 30.18 5.61 -17.91
C LEU A 60 31.59 5.14 -17.49
N PHE A 61 32.58 6.03 -17.49
CA PHE A 61 34.00 5.71 -17.26
C PHE A 61 34.63 6.46 -16.05
N LEU A 62 33.83 6.93 -15.09
CA LEU A 62 34.28 7.38 -13.77
C LEU A 62 33.93 6.33 -12.72
#